data_AF-A0A7W0RRE5-F1
#
_entry.id   AF-A0A7W0RRE5-F1
#
_cell.length_a   1.000
_cell.length_b   1.000
_cell.length_c   1.000
_cell.angle_alpha   90.00
_cell.angle_beta   90.00
_cell.angle_gamma   90.00
#
_symmetry.space_group_name_H-M   'P 1'
#
loop_
_entity.id
_entity.type
_entity.pdbx_description
1 polymer ?
#
loop_
_entity_poly.entity_id
_entity_poly.type
_entity_poly.pdbx_seq_one_letter_code
_entity_poly.pdbx_strand_id
1 'polypeptide(L)'
;MSSGSLQPMLHEPRLPGSAPPAPVRQRPAEDFRNISEDERLLSLLAGGVCAGIGIAKRGWVGLGFAAIGGSLIYRAVTGHCHTYEALGIDHASHQKGVRPKHGVRVVKALHIARSPEEVADFWGELTGLPKIMRHLDRVEQLEGNRSHWVAKVLGMTFEWDAETTAFVEGREIRFRSLPGGDIDTEGAVLFEPGANGGTNLRVEMRYDPPGGVVADTIGHWIGGDLESQIDEDLERFKAAMEAGATPAADFNPRLS
;
A
#
# COMPACT_ATOMS: atom_id res chain seq x y z
N MET A 1 -16.79 57.61 -72.78
CA MET A 1 -17.20 56.27 -72.32
C MET A 1 -16.01 55.69 -71.59
N SER A 2 -15.95 55.81 -70.26
CA SER A 2 -14.72 55.62 -69.50
C SER A 2 -14.70 54.29 -68.74
N SER A 3 -13.51 53.72 -68.72
CA SER A 3 -13.07 52.44 -68.14
C SER A 3 -13.36 52.31 -66.64
N GLY A 4 -13.57 51.08 -66.14
CA GLY A 4 -13.81 50.81 -64.72
C GLY A 4 -13.45 49.38 -64.32
N SER A 5 -12.34 49.26 -63.60
CA SER A 5 -11.60 48.10 -63.10
C SER A 5 -12.37 46.90 -62.54
N LEU A 6 -11.83 45.71 -62.80
CA LEU A 6 -12.03 44.47 -62.04
C LEU A 6 -11.37 44.61 -60.65
N GLN A 7 -12.13 44.39 -59.58
CA GLN A 7 -11.59 44.05 -58.25
C GLN A 7 -11.66 42.52 -58.07
N PRO A 8 -10.63 41.86 -57.51
CA PRO A 8 -10.71 40.44 -57.18
C PRO A 8 -11.42 40.26 -55.83
N MET A 9 -12.52 39.50 -55.82
CA MET A 9 -13.10 38.99 -54.57
C MET A 9 -12.23 37.86 -54.02
N LEU A 10 -11.65 38.09 -52.84
CA LEU A 10 -10.99 37.07 -52.04
C LEU A 10 -12.02 36.02 -51.61
N HIS A 11 -11.77 34.77 -51.96
CA HIS A 11 -12.53 33.62 -51.49
C HIS A 11 -11.98 33.21 -50.12
N GLU A 12 -12.70 33.49 -49.04
CA GLU A 12 -12.37 32.91 -47.73
C GLU A 12 -12.63 31.40 -47.76
N PRO A 13 -11.67 30.54 -47.40
CA PRO A 13 -11.92 29.11 -47.25
C PRO A 13 -12.76 28.87 -45.99
N ARG A 14 -13.96 28.34 -46.20
CA ARG A 14 -14.85 27.83 -45.15
C ARG A 14 -14.21 26.59 -44.54
N LEU A 15 -13.83 26.64 -43.25
CA LEU A 15 -13.29 25.48 -42.52
C LEU A 15 -14.33 24.33 -42.54
N PRO A 16 -13.94 23.08 -42.87
CA PRO A 16 -14.83 21.94 -42.76
C PRO A 16 -15.16 21.68 -41.29
N GLY A 17 -16.45 21.53 -41.00
CA GLY A 17 -16.96 21.20 -39.66
C GLY A 17 -16.31 19.92 -39.11
N SER A 18 -15.94 19.96 -37.85
CA SER A 18 -15.41 18.83 -37.10
C SER A 18 -16.39 17.65 -37.14
N ALA A 19 -15.94 16.52 -37.67
CA ALA A 19 -16.65 15.25 -37.54
C ALA A 19 -16.81 14.89 -36.05
N PRO A 20 -17.93 14.28 -35.63
CA PRO A 20 -18.08 13.79 -34.27
C PRO A 20 -17.01 12.73 -33.96
N PRO A 21 -16.47 12.68 -32.72
CA PRO A 21 -15.46 11.69 -32.37
C PRO A 21 -16.02 10.28 -32.55
N ALA A 22 -15.23 9.40 -33.18
CA ALA A 22 -15.57 8.01 -33.35
C ALA A 22 -15.82 7.34 -31.98
N PRO A 23 -16.79 6.42 -31.85
CA PRO A 23 -17.00 5.71 -30.59
C PRO A 23 -15.71 4.97 -30.20
N VAL A 24 -15.24 5.25 -28.98
CA VAL A 24 -14.09 4.58 -28.37
C VAL A 24 -14.37 3.08 -28.38
N ARG A 25 -13.59 2.33 -29.17
CA ARG A 25 -13.60 0.86 -29.13
C ARG A 25 -13.17 0.44 -27.72
N GLN A 26 -14.14 0.06 -26.88
CA GLN A 26 -13.85 -0.61 -25.63
C GLN A 26 -13.12 -1.92 -25.98
N ARG A 27 -11.84 -2.02 -25.60
CA ARG A 27 -11.12 -3.29 -25.67
C ARG A 27 -11.75 -4.23 -24.63
N PRO A 28 -11.89 -5.54 -24.93
CA PRO A 28 -12.31 -6.51 -23.92
C PRO A 28 -11.37 -6.44 -22.72
N ALA A 29 -11.94 -6.46 -21.51
CA ALA A 29 -11.17 -6.53 -20.26
C ALA A 29 -10.27 -7.78 -20.30
N GLU A 30 -8.96 -7.57 -20.33
CA GLU A 30 -8.02 -8.68 -20.17
C GLU A 30 -7.94 -9.05 -18.69
N ASP A 31 -8.13 -10.34 -18.41
CA ASP A 31 -8.15 -11.00 -17.10
C ASP A 31 -6.76 -10.89 -16.44
N PHE A 32 -6.55 -9.86 -15.61
CA PHE A 32 -5.32 -9.67 -14.86
C PHE A 32 -5.25 -10.66 -13.68
N ARG A 33 -4.74 -11.86 -13.95
CA ARG A 33 -4.39 -12.84 -12.91
C ARG A 33 -3.02 -12.50 -12.33
N ASN A 34 -3.05 -12.03 -11.09
CA ASN A 34 -1.92 -11.56 -10.30
C ASN A 34 -1.24 -12.76 -9.59
N ILE A 35 -0.15 -13.29 -10.19
CA ILE A 35 1.00 -14.11 -9.67
C ILE A 35 1.58 -14.83 -10.91
N SER A 36 2.90 -14.77 -11.11
CA SER A 36 3.58 -15.46 -12.22
C SER A 36 3.39 -16.98 -12.15
N GLU A 37 3.23 -17.65 -13.29
CA GLU A 37 2.92 -19.10 -13.34
C GLU A 37 3.94 -19.96 -12.57
N ASP A 38 5.19 -19.52 -12.52
CA ASP A 38 6.31 -20.21 -11.86
C ASP A 38 6.19 -20.22 -10.32
N GLU A 39 5.71 -19.13 -9.72
CA GLU A 39 5.50 -19.03 -8.27
C GLU A 39 4.28 -19.83 -7.80
N ARG A 40 3.28 -19.97 -8.67
CA ARG A 40 2.11 -20.82 -8.44
C ARG A 40 2.51 -22.29 -8.47
N LEU A 41 3.35 -22.68 -9.42
CA LEU A 41 3.86 -24.05 -9.52
C LEU A 41 4.71 -24.41 -8.30
N LEU A 42 5.61 -23.52 -7.86
CA LEU A 42 6.44 -23.75 -6.68
C LEU A 42 5.59 -23.88 -5.41
N SER A 43 4.61 -23.00 -5.22
CA SER A 43 3.69 -23.03 -4.08
C SER A 43 2.82 -24.29 -4.06
N LEU A 44 2.36 -24.74 -5.23
CA LEU A 44 1.59 -25.98 -5.37
C LEU A 44 2.43 -27.20 -5.00
N LEU A 45 3.66 -27.28 -5.48
CA LEU A 45 4.58 -28.39 -5.19
C LEU A 45 4.98 -28.43 -3.72
N ALA A 46 5.37 -27.30 -3.15
CA ALA A 46 5.73 -27.19 -1.73
C ALA A 46 4.53 -27.51 -0.83
N GLY A 47 3.35 -26.99 -1.18
CA GLY A 47 2.12 -27.24 -0.45
C GLY A 47 1.68 -28.71 -0.49
N GLY A 48 1.78 -29.35 -1.67
CA GLY A 48 1.52 -30.78 -1.83
C GLY A 48 2.42 -31.68 -0.96
N VAL A 49 3.71 -31.37 -0.91
CA VAL A 49 4.68 -32.11 -0.08
C VAL A 49 4.36 -31.96 1.41
N CYS A 50 4.14 -30.72 1.89
CA CYS A 50 3.78 -30.47 3.29
C CYS A 50 2.45 -31.12 3.67
N ALA A 51 1.42 -31.04 2.82
CA ALA A 51 0.12 -31.66 3.06
C ALA A 51 0.24 -33.19 3.14
N GLY A 52 1.00 -33.80 2.23
CA GLY A 52 1.27 -35.23 2.23
C GLY A 52 2.00 -35.70 3.51
N ILE A 53 3.02 -34.95 3.96
CA ILE A 53 3.72 -35.21 5.23
C ILE A 53 2.74 -35.07 6.41
N GLY A 54 1.87 -34.06 6.37
CA GLY A 54 0.86 -33.82 7.39
C GLY A 54 -0.13 -34.97 7.52
N ILE A 55 -0.60 -35.52 6.39
CA ILE A 55 -1.49 -36.69 6.36
C ILE A 55 -0.78 -37.97 6.84
N ALA A 56 0.51 -38.13 6.49
CA ALA A 56 1.28 -39.31 6.87
C ALA A 56 1.66 -39.34 8.37
N LYS A 57 1.77 -38.18 9.02
CA LYS A 57 2.07 -38.06 10.45
C LYS A 57 0.78 -37.95 11.27
N ARG A 58 0.59 -38.82 12.26
CA ARG A 58 -0.55 -38.72 13.18
C ARG A 58 -0.27 -37.72 14.31
N GLY A 59 -1.31 -37.02 14.77
CA GLY A 59 -1.25 -36.09 15.88
C GLY A 59 -0.97 -34.63 15.48
N TRP A 60 -0.70 -33.79 16.47
CA TRP A 60 -0.64 -32.33 16.34
C TRP A 60 0.44 -31.83 15.37
N VAL A 61 1.55 -32.57 15.23
CA VAL A 61 2.61 -32.27 14.25
C VAL A 61 2.12 -32.50 12.81
N GLY A 62 1.34 -33.55 12.58
CA GLY A 62 0.75 -33.81 11.27
C GLY A 62 -0.27 -32.76 10.87
N LEU A 63 -1.09 -32.32 11.84
CA LEU A 63 -2.04 -31.23 11.66
C LEU A 63 -1.35 -29.92 11.24
N GLY A 64 -0.21 -29.57 11.87
CA GLY A 64 0.57 -28.38 11.52
C GLY A 64 1.09 -28.42 10.08
N PHE A 65 1.67 -29.54 9.64
CA PHE A 65 2.16 -29.69 8.26
C PHE A 65 1.02 -29.73 7.24
N ALA A 66 -0.12 -30.33 7.57
CA ALA A 66 -1.31 -30.32 6.72
C ALA A 66 -1.86 -28.90 6.52
N ALA A 67 -1.88 -28.09 7.57
CA ALA A 67 -2.31 -26.69 7.51
C ALA A 67 -1.39 -25.83 6.63
N ILE A 68 -0.07 -25.95 6.81
CA ILE A 68 0.93 -25.25 5.98
C ILE A 68 0.84 -25.71 4.52
N GLY A 69 0.66 -27.01 4.29
CA GLY A 69 0.52 -27.56 2.94
C GLY A 69 -0.73 -27.07 2.22
N GLY A 70 -1.88 -27.08 2.92
CA GLY A 70 -3.15 -26.62 2.40
C GLY A 70 -3.15 -25.12 2.06
N SER A 71 -2.51 -24.29 2.88
CA SER A 71 -2.43 -22.85 2.63
C SER A 71 -1.61 -22.51 1.37
N LEU A 72 -0.50 -23.21 1.15
CA LEU A 72 0.33 -23.04 -0.04
C LEU A 72 -0.36 -23.52 -1.32
N ILE A 73 -1.10 -24.63 -1.26
CA ILE A 73 -1.94 -25.10 -2.39
C ILE A 73 -3.05 -24.10 -2.70
N TYR A 74 -3.74 -23.60 -1.68
CA TYR A 74 -4.81 -22.62 -1.86
C TYR A 74 -4.28 -21.35 -2.52
N ARG A 75 -3.15 -20.81 -2.01
CA ARG A 75 -2.43 -19.67 -2.61
C ARG A 75 -2.09 -19.91 -4.08
N ALA A 76 -1.62 -21.09 -4.44
CA ALA A 76 -1.31 -21.44 -5.83
C ALA A 76 -2.55 -21.46 -6.74
N VAL A 77 -3.70 -21.89 -6.22
CA VAL A 77 -4.94 -22.04 -7.00
C VAL A 77 -5.68 -20.72 -7.15
N THR A 78 -5.81 -19.91 -6.10
CA THR A 78 -6.70 -18.73 -6.08
C THR A 78 -6.02 -17.40 -6.30
N GLY A 79 -4.70 -17.31 -6.10
CA GLY A 79 -3.94 -16.06 -6.21
C GLY A 79 -4.23 -15.02 -5.12
N HIS A 80 -4.97 -15.41 -4.08
CA HIS A 80 -5.32 -14.55 -2.94
C HIS A 80 -4.95 -15.22 -1.61
N CYS A 81 -4.30 -14.47 -0.71
CA CYS A 81 -3.96 -14.94 0.64
C CYS A 81 -5.16 -14.75 1.59
N HIS A 82 -5.90 -15.82 1.86
CA HIS A 82 -6.81 -15.87 3.01
C HIS A 82 -6.53 -17.16 3.78
N THR A 83 -5.44 -17.16 4.54
CA THR A 83 -5.05 -18.30 5.39
C THR A 83 -5.84 -18.39 6.70
N TYR A 84 -6.79 -17.47 6.94
CA TYR A 84 -7.49 -17.34 8.22
C TYR A 84 -8.85 -18.05 8.30
N GLU A 85 -9.50 -18.36 7.18
CA GLU A 85 -10.82 -19.01 7.17
C GLU A 85 -10.74 -20.49 7.63
N ALA A 86 -9.59 -21.14 7.42
CA ALA A 86 -9.34 -22.52 7.86
C ALA A 86 -8.96 -22.65 9.35
N LEU A 87 -8.68 -21.54 10.05
CA LEU A 87 -8.31 -21.54 11.47
C LEU A 87 -9.51 -21.36 12.41
N GLY A 88 -10.74 -21.28 11.88
CA GLY A 88 -11.95 -21.20 12.70
C GLY A 88 -12.04 -19.91 13.54
N ILE A 89 -11.43 -18.83 13.06
CA ILE A 89 -11.59 -17.50 13.65
C ILE A 89 -12.89 -16.92 13.10
N ASP A 90 -13.91 -16.86 13.95
CA ASP A 90 -15.24 -16.36 13.58
C ASP A 90 -15.17 -14.89 13.14
N HIS A 91 -15.30 -14.63 11.83
CA HIS A 91 -15.53 -13.29 11.29
C HIS A 91 -17.01 -12.91 11.38
N ALA A 92 -17.63 -13.13 12.54
CA ALA A 92 -18.99 -12.68 12.82
C ALA A 92 -18.97 -11.24 13.35
N SER A 93 -18.84 -10.25 12.45
CA SER A 93 -19.53 -8.94 12.59
C SER A 93 -19.23 -7.97 11.44
N HIS A 94 -19.58 -8.36 10.20
CA HIS A 94 -19.96 -7.37 9.18
C HIS A 94 -21.35 -6.80 9.48
N GLN A 95 -21.52 -6.14 10.63
CA GLN A 95 -22.67 -5.26 10.87
C GLN A 95 -22.21 -3.81 11.02
N LYS A 96 -22.81 -2.95 10.21
CA LYS A 96 -22.70 -1.49 10.27
C LYS A 96 -22.99 -1.02 11.70
N GLY A 97 -21.95 -0.67 12.45
CA GLY A 97 -22.09 -0.01 13.76
C GLY A 97 -21.00 -0.42 14.74
N VAL A 98 -20.05 0.50 14.95
CA VAL A 98 -19.02 0.47 16.01
C VAL A 98 -18.04 -0.71 15.92
N ARG A 99 -16.90 -0.50 15.24
CA ARG A 99 -15.74 -1.42 15.30
C ARG A 99 -15.29 -1.57 16.77
N PRO A 100 -15.11 -2.79 17.30
CA PRO A 100 -14.58 -2.98 18.63
C PRO A 100 -13.17 -2.36 18.75
N LYS A 101 -12.86 -1.77 19.91
CA LYS A 101 -11.69 -0.90 20.17
C LYS A 101 -10.37 -1.69 20.38
N HIS A 102 -10.14 -2.77 19.64
CA HIS A 102 -9.02 -3.69 19.91
C HIS A 102 -7.81 -3.56 18.98
N GLY A 103 -7.68 -2.47 18.23
CA GLY A 103 -6.49 -2.19 17.42
C GLY A 103 -5.35 -1.56 18.21
N VAL A 104 -4.11 -1.96 17.89
CA VAL A 104 -2.89 -1.34 18.41
C VAL A 104 -2.79 0.08 17.83
N ARG A 105 -2.55 1.06 18.69
CA ARG A 105 -2.41 2.46 18.29
C ARG A 105 -0.95 2.87 18.36
N VAL A 106 -0.44 3.41 17.26
CA VAL A 106 0.89 4.00 17.15
C VAL A 106 0.72 5.51 16.96
N VAL A 107 1.40 6.30 17.79
CA VAL A 107 1.46 7.76 17.65
C VAL A 107 2.92 8.16 17.80
N LYS A 108 3.51 8.64 16.71
CA LYS A 108 4.90 9.09 16.68
C LYS A 108 4.97 10.53 16.21
N ALA A 109 5.89 11.30 16.78
CA ALA A 109 6.11 12.68 16.41
C ALA A 109 7.60 12.98 16.44
N LEU A 110 8.09 13.66 15.40
CA LEU A 110 9.47 14.07 15.29
C LEU A 110 9.58 15.40 14.54
N HIS A 111 10.65 16.13 14.83
CA HIS A 111 10.95 17.39 14.16
C HIS A 111 11.92 17.16 13.00
N ILE A 112 11.63 17.70 11.81
CA ILE A 112 12.45 17.61 10.61
C ILE A 112 12.82 19.03 10.17
N ALA A 113 14.12 19.29 9.97
CA ALA A 113 14.62 20.62 9.58
C ALA A 113 14.39 20.95 8.08
N ARG A 114 13.18 20.66 7.57
CA ARG A 114 12.69 20.98 6.21
C ARG A 114 11.27 21.54 6.28
N SER A 115 10.85 22.24 5.24
CA SER A 115 9.52 22.87 5.19
C SER A 115 8.39 21.81 5.15
N PRO A 116 7.19 22.10 5.69
CA PRO A 116 6.07 21.15 5.67
C PRO A 116 5.70 20.70 4.26
N GLU A 117 5.83 21.60 3.28
CA GLU A 117 5.59 21.32 1.87
C GLU A 117 6.57 20.27 1.35
N GLU A 118 7.87 20.45 1.56
CA GLU A 118 8.89 19.48 1.11
C GLU A 118 8.72 18.10 1.75
N VAL A 119 8.38 18.06 3.04
CA VAL A 119 8.17 16.80 3.76
C VAL A 119 6.89 16.12 3.28
N ALA A 120 5.81 16.88 3.07
CA ALA A 120 4.55 16.36 2.58
C ALA A 120 4.65 15.86 1.13
N ASP A 121 5.37 16.57 0.26
CA ASP A 121 5.59 16.18 -1.13
C ASP A 121 6.38 14.87 -1.22
N PHE A 122 7.44 14.73 -0.41
CA PHE A 122 8.18 13.47 -0.35
C PHE A 122 7.32 12.33 0.19
N TRP A 123 6.60 12.56 1.29
CA TRP A 123 5.76 11.52 1.88
C TRP A 123 4.62 11.11 0.94
N GLY A 124 4.04 12.07 0.22
CA GLY A 124 2.96 11.85 -0.75
C GLY A 124 3.39 10.99 -1.95
N GLU A 125 4.67 10.99 -2.30
CA GLU A 125 5.24 10.05 -3.27
C GLU A 125 5.45 8.66 -2.63
N LEU A 126 4.33 7.96 -2.42
CA LEU A 126 4.27 6.69 -1.68
C LEU A 126 5.27 5.64 -2.20
N THR A 127 5.53 5.62 -3.52
CA THR A 127 6.45 4.67 -4.16
C THR A 127 7.91 4.89 -3.76
N GLY A 128 8.24 6.07 -3.20
CA GLY A 128 9.55 6.40 -2.66
C GLY A 128 9.78 5.87 -1.25
N LEU A 129 8.73 5.61 -0.47
CA LEU A 129 8.83 5.26 0.96
C LEU A 129 9.66 3.98 1.22
N PRO A 130 9.54 2.88 0.45
CA PRO A 130 10.35 1.67 0.66
C PRO A 130 11.87 1.87 0.55
N LYS A 131 12.32 2.96 -0.08
CA LYS A 131 13.76 3.27 -0.18
C LYS A 131 14.35 3.74 1.16
N ILE A 132 13.48 4.18 2.06
CA ILE A 132 13.84 4.74 3.37
C ILE A 132 13.28 3.87 4.49
N MET A 133 11.99 3.52 4.41
CA MET A 133 11.30 2.75 5.45
C MET A 133 11.52 1.25 5.21
N ARG A 134 12.45 0.65 5.94
CA ARG A 134 12.89 -0.74 5.77
C ARG A 134 11.82 -1.78 6.06
N HIS A 135 10.87 -1.49 6.93
CA HIS A 135 9.75 -2.39 7.14
C HIS A 135 8.82 -2.48 5.91
N LEU A 136 8.89 -1.52 4.98
CA LEU A 136 8.17 -1.57 3.72
C LEU A 136 9.03 -2.27 2.67
N ASP A 137 8.52 -3.36 2.12
CA ASP A 137 9.16 -4.07 1.01
C ASP A 137 8.79 -3.43 -0.33
N ARG A 138 7.52 -3.06 -0.50
CA ARG A 138 7.00 -2.47 -1.73
C ARG A 138 5.78 -1.61 -1.46
N VAL A 139 5.70 -0.48 -2.16
CA VAL A 139 4.50 0.35 -2.25
C VAL A 139 4.30 0.74 -3.70
N GLU A 140 3.12 0.48 -4.23
CA GLU A 140 2.74 0.76 -5.61
C GLU A 140 1.51 1.66 -5.65
N GLN A 141 1.52 2.66 -6.53
CA GLN A 141 0.35 3.47 -6.78
C GLN A 141 -0.60 2.71 -7.72
N LEU A 142 -1.85 2.54 -7.29
CA LEU A 142 -2.93 2.00 -8.11
C LEU A 142 -3.74 3.14 -8.73
N GLU A 143 -4.75 2.82 -9.53
CA GLU A 143 -5.64 3.83 -10.11
C GLU A 143 -6.37 4.66 -9.03
N GLY A 144 -6.51 5.96 -9.30
CA GLY A 144 -7.20 6.90 -8.41
C GLY A 144 -6.39 7.21 -7.15
N ASN A 145 -7.03 7.13 -5.99
CA ASN A 145 -6.43 7.37 -4.67
C ASN A 145 -6.00 6.07 -3.97
N ARG A 146 -5.86 4.96 -4.70
CA ARG A 146 -5.53 3.65 -4.15
C ARG A 146 -4.05 3.34 -4.26
N SER A 147 -3.56 2.50 -3.36
CA SER A 147 -2.18 2.04 -3.32
C SER A 147 -2.12 0.60 -2.82
N HIS A 148 -1.11 -0.14 -3.28
CA HIS A 148 -0.84 -1.51 -2.86
C HIS A 148 0.43 -1.52 -2.00
N TRP A 149 0.39 -2.22 -0.88
CA TRP A 149 1.44 -2.20 0.14
C TRP A 149 1.87 -3.62 0.49
N VAL A 150 3.19 -3.81 0.59
CA VAL A 150 3.83 -5.02 1.10
C VAL A 150 4.81 -4.62 2.19
N ALA A 151 4.60 -5.11 3.40
CA ALA A 151 5.49 -4.87 4.55
C ALA A 151 6.08 -6.19 5.06
N LYS A 152 7.31 -6.12 5.59
CA LYS A 152 8.00 -7.22 6.24
C LYS A 152 8.25 -6.86 7.70
N VAL A 153 7.60 -7.58 8.60
CA VAL A 153 7.69 -7.35 10.04
C VAL A 153 7.97 -8.69 10.71
N LEU A 154 9.09 -8.79 11.43
CA LEU A 154 9.51 -10.03 12.11
C LEU A 154 9.59 -11.27 11.18
N GLY A 155 10.01 -11.06 9.94
CA GLY A 155 10.10 -12.13 8.94
C GLY A 155 8.75 -12.60 8.37
N MET A 156 7.64 -12.03 8.85
CA MET A 156 6.32 -12.19 8.24
C MET A 156 6.12 -11.13 7.16
N THR A 157 5.42 -11.50 6.09
CA THR A 157 5.02 -10.57 5.02
C THR A 157 3.54 -10.27 5.17
N PHE A 158 3.20 -8.98 5.08
CA PHE A 158 1.83 -8.47 5.12
C PHE A 158 1.55 -7.69 3.86
N GLU A 159 0.43 -7.98 3.22
CA GLU A 159 0.02 -7.40 1.96
C GLU A 159 -1.40 -6.82 2.07
N TRP A 160 -1.59 -5.56 1.68
CA TRP A 160 -2.90 -4.92 1.69
C TRP A 160 -3.00 -3.80 0.65
N ASP A 161 -4.24 -3.51 0.25
CA ASP A 161 -4.55 -2.30 -0.49
C ASP A 161 -5.02 -1.21 0.47
N ALA A 162 -4.70 0.05 0.18
CA ALA A 162 -5.18 1.21 0.92
C ALA A 162 -5.71 2.30 0.00
N GLU A 163 -6.60 3.12 0.52
CA GLU A 163 -7.08 4.35 -0.12
C GLU A 163 -6.67 5.58 0.71
N THR A 164 -6.27 6.66 0.02
CA THR A 164 -6.11 7.98 0.62
C THR A 164 -7.48 8.64 0.76
N THR A 165 -7.94 8.78 2.00
CA THR A 165 -9.29 9.29 2.33
C THR A 165 -9.33 10.82 2.44
N ALA A 166 -8.21 11.46 2.73
CA ALA A 166 -8.05 12.90 2.69
C ALA A 166 -6.62 13.27 2.32
N PHE A 167 -6.48 14.32 1.52
CA PHE A 167 -5.20 14.91 1.16
C PHE A 167 -5.34 16.43 1.25
N VAL A 168 -4.68 17.03 2.23
CA VAL A 168 -4.56 18.47 2.38
C VAL A 168 -3.08 18.81 2.18
N GLU A 169 -2.81 19.45 1.04
CA GLU A 169 -1.46 19.83 0.62
C GLU A 169 -0.68 20.53 1.75
N GLY A 170 0.56 20.06 1.96
CA GLY A 170 1.48 20.57 2.99
C GLY A 170 1.04 20.38 4.44
N ARG A 171 -0.08 19.68 4.70
CA ARG A 171 -0.67 19.62 6.06
C ARG A 171 -1.06 18.24 6.52
N GLU A 172 -1.67 17.44 5.66
CA GLU A 172 -2.30 16.20 6.10
C GLU A 172 -2.54 15.18 5.00
N ILE A 173 -2.22 13.92 5.29
CA ILE A 173 -2.59 12.76 4.47
C ILE A 173 -3.29 11.76 5.38
N ARG A 174 -4.55 11.41 5.09
CA ARG A 174 -5.29 10.33 5.77
C ARG A 174 -5.46 9.14 4.86
N PHE A 175 -5.33 7.95 5.44
CA PHE A 175 -5.45 6.71 4.70
C PHE A 175 -6.24 5.65 5.49
N ARG A 176 -6.78 4.68 4.76
CA ARG A 176 -7.37 3.48 5.32
C ARG A 176 -7.16 2.30 4.37
N SER A 177 -6.90 1.13 4.93
CA SER A 177 -6.92 -0.16 4.23
C SER A 177 -8.29 -0.46 3.60
N LEU A 178 -8.26 -1.14 2.46
CA LEU A 178 -9.42 -1.72 1.81
C LEU A 178 -9.64 -3.16 2.31
N PRO A 179 -10.89 -3.67 2.26
CA PRO A 179 -11.17 -5.05 2.65
C PRO A 179 -10.39 -6.06 1.80
N GLY A 180 -9.98 -7.17 2.42
CA GLY A 180 -9.35 -8.31 1.74
C GLY A 180 -7.82 -8.38 1.85
N GLY A 181 -7.18 -7.40 2.51
CA GLY A 181 -5.75 -7.45 2.86
C GLY A 181 -5.46 -8.18 4.17
N ASP A 182 -4.18 -8.41 4.45
CA ASP A 182 -3.69 -9.09 5.66
C ASP A 182 -3.82 -8.25 6.95
N ILE A 183 -3.91 -6.92 6.81
CA ILE A 183 -3.97 -5.97 7.93
C ILE A 183 -5.08 -4.93 7.68
N ASP A 184 -5.96 -4.77 8.68
CA ASP A 184 -6.83 -3.61 8.76
C ASP A 184 -6.05 -2.46 9.43
N THR A 185 -5.81 -1.39 8.68
CA THR A 185 -5.18 -0.16 9.18
C THR A 185 -5.93 1.10 8.78
N GLU A 186 -5.87 2.12 9.62
CA GLU A 186 -6.28 3.49 9.32
C GLU A 186 -5.36 4.48 10.03
N GLY A 187 -5.13 5.63 9.43
CA GLY A 187 -4.20 6.59 9.98
C GLY A 187 -4.20 7.95 9.32
N ALA A 188 -3.33 8.81 9.86
CA ALA A 188 -3.08 10.15 9.39
C ALA A 188 -1.59 10.48 9.56
N VAL A 189 -1.06 11.24 8.61
CA VAL A 189 0.24 11.86 8.68
C VAL A 189 0.03 13.36 8.61
N LEU A 190 0.49 14.06 9.64
CA LEU A 190 0.30 15.49 9.83
C LEU A 190 1.64 16.20 9.70
N PHE A 191 1.65 17.29 8.96
CA PHE A 191 2.82 18.11 8.66
C PHE A 191 2.56 19.50 9.23
N GLU A 192 2.97 19.72 10.48
CA GLU A 192 2.73 20.99 11.18
C GLU A 192 3.99 21.87 11.13
N PRO A 193 3.88 23.19 10.90
CA PRO A 193 5.03 24.08 11.01
C PRO A 193 5.67 24.03 12.41
N GLY A 194 6.99 23.88 12.47
CA GLY A 194 7.76 23.95 13.71
C GLY A 194 7.89 25.39 14.22
N ALA A 195 7.88 25.57 15.54
CA ALA A 195 7.96 26.90 16.17
C ALA A 195 9.24 27.69 15.79
N ASN A 196 10.33 26.98 15.47
CA ASN A 196 11.62 27.56 15.10
C ASN A 196 11.94 27.34 13.59
N GLY A 197 10.92 27.18 12.76
CA GLY A 197 11.05 26.66 11.40
C GLY A 197 11.04 25.13 11.37
N GLY A 198 11.15 24.53 10.18
CA GLY A 198 11.04 23.09 9.99
C GLY A 198 9.62 22.56 10.10
N THR A 199 9.49 21.24 10.21
CA THR A 199 8.22 20.50 10.25
C THR A 199 8.16 19.62 11.49
N ASN A 200 7.08 19.71 12.25
CA ASN A 200 6.68 18.71 13.22
C ASN A 200 5.85 17.65 12.48
N LEU A 201 6.50 16.55 12.11
CA LEU A 201 5.85 15.40 11.50
C LEU A 201 5.19 14.59 12.60
N ARG A 202 3.89 14.29 12.45
CA ARG A 202 3.15 13.41 13.35
C ARG A 202 2.46 12.30 12.57
N VAL A 203 2.82 11.07 12.88
CA VAL A 203 2.22 9.86 12.32
C VAL A 203 1.31 9.24 13.35
N GLU A 204 0.03 9.12 13.02
CA GLU A 204 -0.96 8.43 13.83
C GLU A 204 -1.53 7.27 13.03
N MET A 205 -1.46 6.06 13.57
CA MET A 205 -2.10 4.92 12.94
C MET A 205 -2.69 3.98 13.98
N ARG A 206 -3.77 3.34 13.58
CA ARG A 206 -4.28 2.14 14.21
C ARG A 206 -4.14 1.00 13.24
N TYR A 207 -3.79 -0.16 13.75
CA TYR A 207 -3.90 -1.40 12.99
C TYR A 207 -4.46 -2.52 13.86
N ASP A 208 -5.17 -3.43 13.24
CA ASP A 208 -5.65 -4.67 13.85
C ASP A 208 -4.72 -5.80 13.38
N PRO A 209 -3.93 -6.42 14.27
CA PRO A 209 -3.05 -7.51 13.89
C PRO A 209 -3.86 -8.72 13.39
N PRO A 210 -3.28 -9.54 12.50
CA PRO A 210 -3.98 -10.69 11.94
C PRO A 210 -4.49 -11.64 13.01
N GLY A 211 -5.71 -12.13 12.81
CA GLY A 211 -6.39 -13.04 13.74
C GLY A 211 -7.29 -12.36 14.76
N GLY A 212 -7.39 -11.02 14.79
CA GLY A 212 -8.42 -10.28 15.54
C GLY A 212 -8.39 -10.41 17.07
N VAL A 213 -7.54 -11.28 17.61
CA VAL A 213 -7.34 -11.48 19.04
C VAL A 213 -6.08 -10.72 19.44
N VAL A 214 -6.27 -9.65 20.22
CA VAL A 214 -5.23 -9.16 21.13
C VAL A 214 -5.08 -10.23 22.22
N ALA A 215 -4.55 -11.40 21.87
CA ALA A 215 -4.10 -12.34 22.88
C ALA A 215 -2.88 -11.66 23.50
N ASP A 216 -2.92 -11.42 24.81
CA ASP A 216 -1.88 -10.71 25.59
C ASP A 216 -0.45 -11.23 25.30
N THR A 217 -0.33 -12.42 24.74
CA THR A 217 0.93 -13.08 24.35
C THR A 217 1.39 -12.91 22.90
N ILE A 218 0.56 -12.48 21.94
CA ILE A 218 0.98 -12.28 20.52
C ILE A 218 1.02 -10.79 20.18
N GLY A 219 0.05 -10.01 20.68
CA GLY A 219 -0.03 -8.56 20.44
C GLY A 219 1.17 -7.80 21.00
N HIS A 220 1.76 -8.27 22.10
CA HIS A 220 2.93 -7.62 22.72
C HIS A 220 4.22 -7.80 21.90
N TRP A 221 4.40 -8.95 21.23
CA TRP A 221 5.60 -9.27 20.45
C TRP A 221 5.60 -8.59 19.09
N ILE A 222 4.47 -8.66 18.37
CA ILE A 222 4.32 -7.96 17.09
C ILE A 222 4.23 -6.45 17.31
N GLY A 223 3.54 -6.01 18.38
CA GLY A 223 3.33 -4.60 18.67
C GLY A 223 4.61 -3.84 19.02
N GLY A 224 5.41 -4.35 19.96
CA GLY A 224 6.65 -3.69 20.40
C GLY A 224 7.71 -3.61 19.30
N ASP A 225 7.91 -4.70 18.56
CA ASP A 225 8.94 -4.75 17.51
C ASP A 225 8.53 -3.96 16.26
N LEU A 226 7.23 -3.90 15.93
CA LEU A 226 6.73 -3.04 14.86
C LEU A 226 6.84 -1.56 15.23
N GLU A 227 6.50 -1.20 16.47
CA GLU A 227 6.66 0.17 16.94
C GLU A 227 8.12 0.62 16.88
N SER A 228 9.07 -0.25 17.27
CA SER A 228 10.51 0.01 17.14
C SER A 228 10.96 0.16 15.69
N GLN A 229 10.47 -0.68 14.77
CA GLN A 229 10.78 -0.55 13.34
C GLN A 229 10.24 0.75 12.75
N ILE A 230 9.03 1.15 13.13
CA ILE A 230 8.44 2.44 12.73
C ILE A 230 9.30 3.59 13.27
N ASP A 231 9.75 3.53 14.53
CA ASP A 231 10.63 4.54 15.09
C ASP A 231 11.94 4.68 14.30
N GLU A 232 12.63 3.56 14.05
CA GLU A 232 13.86 3.54 13.27
C GLU A 232 13.67 4.07 11.85
N ASP A 233 12.53 3.76 11.23
CA ASP A 233 12.22 4.21 9.87
C ASP A 233 11.84 5.68 9.80
N LEU A 234 11.17 6.23 10.82
CA LEU A 234 10.93 7.67 10.94
C LEU A 234 12.21 8.46 11.18
N GLU A 235 13.13 7.93 11.99
CA GLU A 235 14.45 8.55 12.17
C GLU A 235 15.27 8.51 10.88
N ARG A 236 15.21 7.40 10.12
CA ARG A 236 15.85 7.33 8.79
C ARG A 236 15.22 8.32 7.81
N PHE A 237 13.90 8.46 7.84
CA PHE A 237 13.17 9.42 7.03
C PHE A 237 13.58 10.85 7.33
N LYS A 238 13.65 11.23 8.61
CA LYS A 238 14.18 12.51 9.04
C LYS A 238 15.59 12.75 8.51
N ALA A 239 16.50 11.80 8.70
CA ALA A 239 17.88 11.93 8.24
C ALA A 239 17.97 12.10 6.71
N ALA A 240 17.15 11.37 5.95
CA ALA A 240 17.11 11.50 4.50
C ALA A 240 16.60 12.88 4.05
N MET A 241 15.51 13.38 4.66
CA MET A 241 14.99 14.72 4.37
C MET A 241 15.99 15.83 4.71
N GLU A 242 16.68 15.72 5.84
CA GLU A 242 17.69 16.69 6.27
C GLU A 242 18.96 16.65 5.42
N ALA A 243 19.28 15.49 4.82
CA ALA A 243 20.32 15.34 3.82
C ALA A 243 19.92 15.84 2.42
N GLY A 244 18.66 16.24 2.22
CA GLY A 244 18.16 16.79 0.96
C GLY A 244 17.65 15.75 -0.04
N ALA A 245 17.17 14.60 0.43
CA ALA A 245 16.45 13.65 -0.42
C ALA A 245 15.27 14.35 -1.12
N THR A 246 15.07 14.02 -2.40
CA THR A 246 13.95 14.54 -3.19
C THR A 246 13.06 13.39 -3.66
N PRO A 247 11.75 13.64 -3.85
CA PRO A 247 10.88 12.64 -4.46
C PRO A 247 11.46 12.30 -5.85
N ALA A 248 11.84 11.04 -6.05
CA ALA A 248 12.41 10.47 -7.27
C ALA A 248 13.93 10.56 -7.57
N ALA A 249 14.78 11.18 -6.73
CA ALA A 249 16.23 11.13 -6.96
C ALA A 249 17.04 10.90 -5.66
N ASP A 250 17.89 9.87 -5.71
CA ASP A 250 19.07 9.66 -4.86
C ASP A 250 18.89 9.06 -3.46
N PHE A 251 19.07 7.73 -3.39
CA PHE A 251 19.77 7.11 -2.27
C PHE A 251 20.77 6.06 -2.80
N ASN A 252 22.07 6.35 -2.67
CA ASN A 252 23.17 5.44 -3.00
C ASN A 252 23.65 4.77 -1.70
N PRO A 253 23.36 3.47 -1.47
CA PRO A 253 23.56 2.80 -0.17
C PRO A 253 25.02 2.42 0.14
N ARG A 254 26.02 3.11 -0.43
CA ARG A 254 27.44 2.78 -0.22
C ARG A 254 28.18 3.88 0.52
N LEU A 255 27.89 4.09 1.82
CA LEU A 255 28.84 4.58 2.82
C LEU A 255 28.32 4.24 4.24
N SER A 256 28.86 3.19 4.85
CA SER A 256 29.09 3.06 6.31
C SER A 256 30.06 1.91 6.55
#